data_AF-A0A959P0D5-F1
#
_entry.id   AF-A0A959P0D5-F1
#
_cell.length_a   1.000
_cell.length_b   1.000
_cell.length_c   1.000
_cell.angle_alpha   90.00
_cell.angle_beta   90.00
_cell.angle_gamma   90.00
#
_symmetry.space_group_name_H-M   'P 1'
#
loop_
_entity.id
_entity.type
_entity.pdbx_description
1 polymer ?
#
loop_
_entity_poly.entity_id
_entity_poly.type
_entity_poly.pdbx_seq_one_letter_code
_entity_poly.pdbx_strand_id
1 'polypeptide(L)'
;MPGTGHLVLYKSIALVFIFAAIQLFAQNHPNPKIDSLLQNGIEKLLHQNYKSAEVVFNKLKIEFPKNPLGHIYLTAAKIARAVDYEEKLNEHQLDSLLTIAKTQADDLLDFDDKSLWNNYYDALIYGYRAYYNSVNSNLISAFADGVLSLHSFQHCLEIDNDFNDALIAIGIYKYWKSAQTKSLNWIPFVKDEREEGIAILESAITHDSYNQYLAVHSLIWIYIDNGESEKAIELSKKMLSKYSDSRFFRWGLARAYEDINKEKAIEIYHEILASIEQINNRNFFNDIVLKHKMAMLYYDLGDYNQSSQLCDEILNSKIKSNEIKIRLEERFERVKNLKEELNEKLENNN
;
A
#
# COMPACT_ATOMS: atom_id res chain seq x y z
N MET A 1 13.45 15.07 -14.78
CA MET A 1 13.74 16.33 -14.02
C MET A 1 12.83 17.43 -14.55
N PRO A 2 12.31 18.35 -13.71
CA PRO A 2 13.06 19.33 -12.89
C PRO A 2 12.81 19.12 -11.38
N GLY A 3 13.60 19.60 -10.41
CA GLY A 3 14.73 20.53 -10.36
C GLY A 3 15.03 20.81 -8.86
N THR A 4 16.31 21.01 -8.56
CA THR A 4 17.06 20.89 -7.28
C THR A 4 17.13 22.13 -6.37
N GLY A 5 17.54 21.93 -5.10
CA GLY A 5 18.23 22.90 -4.19
C GLY A 5 17.52 23.11 -2.84
N HIS A 6 18.10 23.08 -1.62
CA HIS A 6 19.49 23.27 -1.14
C HIS A 6 19.64 22.90 0.38
N LEU A 7 20.81 22.32 0.76
CA LEU A 7 21.72 22.56 1.94
C LEU A 7 21.16 22.62 3.41
N VAL A 8 21.82 22.21 4.52
CA VAL A 8 23.07 21.50 4.93
C VAL A 8 23.01 21.18 6.44
N LEU A 9 23.74 20.12 6.84
CA LEU A 9 24.09 19.54 8.16
C LEU A 9 24.23 20.45 9.41
N TYR A 10 24.03 19.88 10.61
CA TYR A 10 25.01 19.93 11.73
C TYR A 10 24.96 18.72 12.69
N LYS A 11 26.09 18.49 13.37
CA LYS A 11 26.57 17.30 14.09
C LYS A 11 26.15 17.19 15.58
N SER A 12 25.96 15.93 16.01
CA SER A 12 26.41 15.26 17.25
C SER A 12 26.13 15.90 18.61
N ILE A 13 25.34 15.22 19.45
CA ILE A 13 25.72 14.84 20.84
C ILE A 13 25.14 13.47 21.16
N ALA A 14 26.02 12.55 21.56
CA ALA A 14 25.68 11.26 22.12
C ALA A 14 25.11 11.41 23.52
N LEU A 15 24.00 10.72 23.80
CA LEU A 15 23.59 10.36 25.16
C LEU A 15 23.15 8.91 25.13
N VAL A 16 24.08 8.06 25.55
CA VAL A 16 23.84 6.66 25.86
C VAL A 16 22.97 6.63 27.11
N PHE A 17 21.69 6.29 26.93
CA PHE A 17 20.89 5.73 28.00
C PHE A 17 20.83 4.22 27.80
N ILE A 18 21.55 3.51 28.67
CA ILE A 18 21.29 2.11 28.95
C ILE A 18 19.96 2.07 29.70
N PHE A 19 18.88 1.74 29.00
CA PHE A 19 17.68 1.21 29.63
C PHE A 19 17.68 -0.30 29.46
N ALA A 20 17.78 -0.99 30.59
CA ALA A 20 17.60 -2.43 30.67
C ALA A 20 16.14 -2.79 30.36
N ALA A 21 16.00 -3.61 29.32
CA ALA A 21 14.94 -4.59 29.05
C ALA A 21 13.64 -4.50 29.87
N ILE A 22 12.60 -3.93 29.24
CA ILE A 22 11.33 -4.63 29.03
C ILE A 22 10.90 -4.36 27.58
N GLN A 23 11.48 -5.07 26.61
CA GLN A 23 10.87 -5.16 25.28
C GLN A 23 9.73 -6.17 25.35
N LEU A 24 8.58 -5.73 25.87
CA LEU A 24 7.30 -6.42 25.72
C LEU A 24 6.31 -5.41 25.11
N PHE A 25 6.63 -4.91 23.93
CA PHE A 25 5.71 -4.08 23.15
C PHE A 25 5.50 -4.70 21.78
N ALA A 26 4.94 -5.90 21.78
CA ALA A 26 4.15 -6.35 20.65
C ALA A 26 2.72 -5.87 20.92
N GLN A 27 2.17 -5.04 20.03
CA GLN A 27 0.77 -4.64 20.10
C GLN A 27 -0.09 -5.90 19.93
N ASN A 28 -0.64 -6.42 21.03
CA ASN A 28 -1.42 -7.64 21.04
C ASN A 28 -2.85 -7.39 21.49
N HIS A 29 -3.80 -7.97 20.77
CA HIS A 29 -5.18 -7.95 21.17
C HIS A 29 -5.37 -8.67 22.53
N PRO A 30 -6.18 -8.16 23.48
CA PRO A 30 -6.26 -8.68 24.85
C PRO A 30 -6.76 -10.13 24.91
N ASN A 31 -7.59 -10.53 23.95
CA ASN A 31 -7.94 -11.92 23.74
C ASN A 31 -6.86 -12.63 22.90
N PRO A 32 -6.11 -13.60 23.46
CA PRO A 32 -4.97 -14.24 22.80
C PRO A 32 -5.37 -15.07 21.58
N LYS A 33 -6.61 -15.58 21.52
CA LYS A 33 -7.09 -16.33 20.36
C LYS A 33 -7.43 -15.41 19.19
N ILE A 34 -7.97 -14.23 19.47
CA ILE A 34 -8.18 -13.18 18.46
C ILE A 34 -6.83 -12.71 17.93
N ASP A 35 -5.90 -12.39 18.84
CA ASP A 35 -4.53 -11.98 18.48
C ASP A 35 -3.86 -12.99 17.55
N SER A 36 -3.85 -14.27 17.95
CA SER A 36 -3.27 -15.34 17.13
C SER A 36 -3.92 -15.48 15.75
N LEU A 37 -5.25 -15.35 15.65
CA LEU A 37 -5.95 -15.39 14.37
C LEU A 37 -5.64 -14.16 13.51
N LEU A 38 -5.53 -12.97 14.09
CA LEU A 38 -5.13 -11.76 13.38
C LEU A 38 -3.73 -11.88 12.81
N GLN A 39 -2.74 -12.20 13.64
CA GLN A 39 -1.35 -12.37 13.20
C GLN A 39 -1.24 -13.42 12.11
N ASN A 40 -1.93 -14.56 12.26
CA ASN A 40 -1.93 -15.61 11.25
C ASN A 40 -2.55 -15.14 9.93
N GLY A 41 -3.69 -14.45 9.97
CA GLY A 41 -4.36 -13.94 8.78
C GLY A 41 -3.54 -12.87 8.06
N ILE A 42 -2.94 -11.93 8.80
CA ILE A 42 -2.06 -10.89 8.27
C ILE A 42 -0.81 -11.51 7.64
N GLU A 43 -0.19 -12.48 8.31
CA GLU A 43 0.94 -13.23 7.73
C GLU A 43 0.55 -13.86 6.39
N LYS A 44 -0.66 -14.46 6.28
CA LYS A 44 -1.15 -14.97 4.99
C LYS A 44 -1.39 -13.86 3.96
N LEU A 45 -1.84 -12.68 4.35
CA LEU A 45 -1.97 -11.53 3.45
C LEU A 45 -0.62 -11.06 2.90
N LEU A 46 0.42 -11.03 3.75
CA LEU A 46 1.76 -10.59 3.36
C LEU A 46 2.43 -11.56 2.40
N HIS A 47 2.16 -12.86 2.55
CA HIS A 47 2.50 -13.89 1.56
C HIS A 47 1.51 -13.97 0.38
N GLN A 48 0.55 -13.05 0.29
CA GLN A 48 -0.49 -12.97 -0.76
C GLN A 48 -1.31 -14.26 -0.94
N ASN A 49 -1.41 -15.06 0.13
CA ASN A 49 -2.25 -16.24 0.23
C ASN A 49 -3.68 -15.85 0.62
N TYR A 50 -4.34 -15.04 -0.22
CA TYR A 50 -5.63 -14.41 0.08
C TYR A 50 -6.71 -15.41 0.49
N LYS A 51 -6.82 -16.55 -0.21
CA LYS A 51 -7.80 -17.59 0.15
C LYS A 51 -7.59 -18.13 1.56
N SER A 52 -6.34 -18.34 1.97
CA SER A 52 -6.00 -18.80 3.32
C SER A 52 -6.28 -17.70 4.36
N ALA A 53 -5.95 -16.44 4.05
CA ALA A 53 -6.28 -15.31 4.91
C ALA A 53 -7.81 -15.20 5.13
N GLU A 54 -8.60 -15.30 4.05
CA GLU A 54 -10.07 -15.29 4.14
C GLU A 54 -10.60 -16.44 5.01
N VAL A 55 -10.01 -17.64 4.97
CA VAL A 55 -10.39 -18.76 5.86
C VAL A 55 -10.14 -18.40 7.33
N VAL A 56 -9.00 -17.79 7.65
CA VAL A 56 -8.64 -17.38 9.01
C VAL A 56 -9.58 -16.28 9.52
N PHE A 57 -9.84 -15.26 8.72
CA PHE A 57 -10.75 -14.17 9.12
C PHE A 57 -12.22 -14.61 9.20
N ASN A 58 -12.65 -15.57 8.36
CA ASN A 58 -13.97 -16.19 8.54
C ASN A 58 -14.04 -17.00 9.84
N LYS A 59 -12.97 -17.68 10.24
CA LYS A 59 -12.90 -18.36 11.54
C LYS A 59 -13.00 -17.34 12.69
N LEU A 60 -12.27 -16.23 12.63
CA LEU A 60 -12.37 -15.13 13.59
C LEU A 60 -13.81 -14.61 13.69
N LYS A 61 -14.46 -14.35 12.55
CA LYS A 61 -15.86 -13.91 12.47
C LYS A 61 -16.84 -14.90 13.11
N ILE A 62 -16.66 -16.20 12.90
CA ILE A 62 -17.56 -17.25 13.41
C ILE A 62 -17.36 -17.49 14.91
N GLU A 63 -16.11 -17.55 15.36
CA GLU A 63 -15.80 -17.85 16.76
C GLU A 63 -16.00 -16.64 17.68
N PHE A 64 -15.91 -15.43 17.15
CA PHE A 64 -16.08 -14.17 17.89
C PHE A 64 -17.13 -13.26 17.24
N PRO A 65 -18.42 -13.67 17.21
CA PRO A 65 -19.47 -12.99 16.45
C PRO A 65 -19.88 -11.63 17.00
N LYS A 66 -19.34 -11.19 18.15
CA LYS A 66 -19.50 -9.83 18.69
C LYS A 66 -18.28 -8.94 18.47
N ASN A 67 -17.16 -9.51 17.99
CA ASN A 67 -15.95 -8.75 17.72
C ASN A 67 -15.92 -8.35 16.22
N PRO A 68 -15.72 -7.07 15.88
CA PRO A 68 -15.80 -6.60 14.50
C PRO A 68 -14.61 -7.01 13.62
N LEU A 69 -13.50 -7.43 14.21
CA LEU A 69 -12.26 -7.72 13.48
C LEU A 69 -12.40 -8.81 12.41
N GLY A 70 -13.28 -9.80 12.62
CA GLY A 70 -13.54 -10.84 11.62
C GLY A 70 -14.14 -10.27 10.33
N HIS A 71 -15.02 -9.28 10.44
CA HIS A 71 -15.58 -8.58 9.28
C HIS A 71 -14.56 -7.60 8.68
N ILE A 72 -13.90 -6.81 9.52
CA ILE A 72 -12.90 -5.80 9.12
C ILE A 72 -11.77 -6.45 8.30
N TYR A 73 -11.13 -7.49 8.81
CA TYR A 73 -10.00 -8.11 8.13
C TYR A 73 -10.41 -8.99 6.95
N LEU A 74 -11.66 -9.48 6.91
CA LEU A 74 -12.20 -10.08 5.69
C LEU A 74 -12.36 -9.03 4.58
N THR A 75 -12.78 -7.81 4.91
CA THR A 75 -12.77 -6.67 3.99
C THR A 75 -11.36 -6.34 3.53
N ALA A 76 -10.39 -6.26 4.46
CA ALA A 76 -8.98 -6.03 4.14
C ALA A 76 -8.43 -7.06 3.13
N ALA A 77 -8.71 -8.35 3.36
CA ALA A 77 -8.27 -9.42 2.48
C ALA A 77 -8.84 -9.30 1.05
N LYS A 78 -10.13 -8.95 0.96
CA LYS A 78 -10.81 -8.76 -0.33
C LYS A 78 -10.29 -7.55 -1.10
N ILE A 79 -10.06 -6.44 -0.39
CA ILE A 79 -9.45 -5.24 -0.97
C ILE A 79 -8.03 -5.56 -1.45
N ALA A 80 -7.19 -6.15 -0.60
CA ALA A 80 -5.81 -6.45 -0.93
C ALA A 80 -5.68 -7.37 -2.16
N ARG A 81 -6.55 -8.40 -2.25
CA ARG A 81 -6.62 -9.27 -3.43
C ARG A 81 -7.04 -8.49 -4.67
N ALA A 82 -8.10 -7.71 -4.58
CA ALA A 82 -8.64 -6.99 -5.72
C ALA A 82 -7.64 -5.97 -6.27
N VAL A 83 -6.91 -5.28 -5.40
CA VAL A 83 -5.82 -4.36 -5.80
C VAL A 83 -4.68 -5.12 -6.47
N ASP A 84 -4.20 -6.20 -5.86
CA ASP A 84 -3.08 -6.97 -6.40
C ASP A 84 -3.42 -7.67 -7.74
N TYR A 85 -4.66 -8.13 -7.90
CA TYR A 85 -5.12 -8.82 -9.12
C TYR A 85 -5.82 -7.90 -10.11
N GLU A 86 -5.97 -6.62 -9.77
CA GLU A 86 -6.73 -5.62 -10.54
C GLU A 86 -8.19 -6.02 -10.78
N GLU A 87 -8.75 -6.83 -9.88
CA GLU A 87 -10.14 -7.28 -9.93
C GLU A 87 -11.08 -6.14 -9.50
N LYS A 88 -12.29 -6.12 -10.07
CA LYS A 88 -13.34 -5.22 -9.61
C LYS A 88 -13.77 -5.58 -8.18
N LEU A 89 -13.80 -4.58 -7.30
CA LEU A 89 -14.29 -4.74 -5.93
C LEU A 89 -15.81 -5.06 -5.93
N ASN A 90 -16.23 -6.02 -5.10
CA ASN A 90 -17.64 -6.27 -4.87
C ASN A 90 -18.17 -5.30 -3.81
N GLU A 91 -18.62 -4.16 -4.28
CA GLU A 91 -19.17 -3.05 -3.49
C GLU A 91 -20.16 -3.46 -2.42
N HIS A 92 -21.23 -4.15 -2.83
CA HIS A 92 -22.27 -4.61 -1.91
C HIS A 92 -21.75 -5.55 -0.83
N GLN A 93 -20.80 -6.42 -1.17
CA GLN A 93 -20.22 -7.33 -0.19
C GLN A 93 -19.38 -6.56 0.85
N LEU A 94 -18.56 -5.61 0.43
CA LEU A 94 -17.70 -4.85 1.35
C LEU A 94 -18.52 -3.94 2.26
N ASP A 95 -19.52 -3.25 1.70
CA ASP A 95 -20.43 -2.40 2.45
C ASP A 95 -21.22 -3.20 3.50
N SER A 96 -21.71 -4.38 3.14
CA SER A 96 -22.39 -5.28 4.08
C SER A 96 -21.47 -5.73 5.23
N LEU A 97 -20.21 -6.10 4.95
CA LEU A 97 -19.25 -6.50 5.97
C LEU A 97 -18.95 -5.34 6.94
N LEU A 98 -18.68 -4.15 6.40
CA LEU A 98 -18.33 -2.97 7.20
C LEU A 98 -19.53 -2.43 7.99
N THR A 99 -20.75 -2.54 7.45
CA THR A 99 -21.96 -2.17 8.18
C THR A 99 -22.18 -3.06 9.40
N ILE A 100 -22.03 -4.39 9.25
CA ILE A 100 -22.13 -5.32 10.39
C ILE A 100 -21.02 -5.03 11.41
N ALA A 101 -19.79 -4.81 10.94
CA ALA A 101 -18.67 -4.44 11.80
C ALA A 101 -18.96 -3.15 12.58
N LYS A 102 -19.58 -2.16 11.93
CA LYS A 102 -19.94 -0.89 12.54
C LYS A 102 -20.98 -1.07 13.64
N THR A 103 -22.05 -1.84 13.40
CA THR A 103 -23.03 -2.16 14.46
C THR A 103 -22.36 -2.84 15.66
N GLN A 104 -21.45 -3.79 15.41
CA GLN A 104 -20.70 -4.46 16.49
C GLN A 104 -19.79 -3.49 17.26
N ALA A 105 -19.13 -2.57 16.57
CA ALA A 105 -18.25 -1.58 17.18
C ALA A 105 -19.05 -0.54 17.99
N ASP A 106 -20.21 -0.11 17.49
CA ASP A 106 -21.12 0.81 18.17
C ASP A 106 -21.62 0.21 19.49
N ASP A 107 -22.10 -1.03 19.47
CA ASP A 107 -22.54 -1.75 20.69
C ASP A 107 -21.41 -1.84 21.74
N LEU A 108 -20.15 -1.95 21.31
CA LEU A 108 -18.99 -2.03 22.20
C LEU A 108 -18.59 -0.65 22.73
N LEU A 109 -18.66 0.40 21.92
CA LEU A 109 -18.39 1.79 22.33
C LEU A 109 -19.46 2.32 23.29
N ASP A 110 -20.74 1.99 23.05
CA ASP A 110 -21.84 2.33 23.98
C ASP A 110 -21.63 1.72 25.37
N PHE A 111 -20.94 0.58 25.43
CA PHE A 111 -20.58 -0.07 26.69
C PHE A 111 -19.30 0.50 27.32
N ASP A 112 -18.27 0.75 26.51
CA ASP A 112 -16.97 1.28 26.95
C ASP A 112 -16.32 2.13 25.84
N ASP A 113 -16.56 3.43 25.89
CA ASP A 113 -16.03 4.44 24.96
C ASP A 113 -14.54 4.77 25.21
N LYS A 114 -13.99 4.33 26.35
CA LYS A 114 -12.57 4.52 26.72
C LYS A 114 -11.71 3.30 26.44
N SER A 115 -12.30 2.25 25.87
CA SER A 115 -11.53 1.09 25.40
C SER A 115 -10.72 1.47 24.17
N LEU A 116 -9.39 1.32 24.28
CA LEU A 116 -8.45 1.45 23.17
C LEU A 116 -8.88 0.61 21.95
N TRP A 117 -9.27 -0.64 22.20
CA TRP A 117 -9.63 -1.57 21.13
C TRP A 117 -10.97 -1.23 20.47
N ASN A 118 -11.95 -0.72 21.24
CA ASN A 118 -13.24 -0.32 20.67
C ASN A 118 -13.07 0.90 19.73
N ASN A 119 -12.31 1.91 20.16
CA ASN A 119 -11.95 3.06 19.32
C ASN A 119 -11.12 2.63 18.09
N TYR A 120 -10.20 1.67 18.27
CA TYR A 120 -9.41 1.15 17.17
C TYR A 120 -10.26 0.41 16.13
N TYR A 121 -11.27 -0.37 16.54
CA TYR A 121 -12.19 -1.00 15.58
C TYR A 121 -12.94 0.04 14.75
N ASP A 122 -13.46 1.07 15.40
CA ASP A 122 -14.16 2.16 14.74
C ASP A 122 -13.25 2.88 13.74
N ALA A 123 -12.01 3.18 14.15
CA ALA A 123 -10.99 3.78 13.30
C ALA A 123 -10.71 2.93 12.05
N LEU A 124 -10.54 1.61 12.20
CA LEU A 124 -10.32 0.69 11.08
C LEU A 124 -11.53 0.65 10.13
N ILE A 125 -12.76 0.61 10.66
CA ILE A 125 -13.98 0.55 9.84
C ILE A 125 -14.06 1.78 8.94
N TYR A 126 -13.92 2.97 9.52
CA TYR A 126 -13.90 4.21 8.75
C TYR A 126 -12.71 4.27 7.78
N GLY A 127 -11.53 3.77 8.18
CA GLY A 127 -10.36 3.71 7.32
C GLY A 127 -10.59 2.86 6.06
N TYR A 128 -11.17 1.66 6.22
CA TYR A 128 -11.51 0.82 5.08
C TYR A 128 -12.65 1.39 4.23
N ARG A 129 -13.64 2.05 4.83
CA ARG A 129 -14.67 2.78 4.07
C ARG A 129 -14.06 3.92 3.25
N ALA A 130 -13.14 4.69 3.83
CA ALA A 130 -12.44 5.77 3.15
C ALA A 130 -11.66 5.25 1.93
N TYR A 131 -10.88 4.18 2.12
CA TYR A 131 -10.15 3.52 1.05
C TYR A 131 -11.09 3.04 -0.07
N TYR A 132 -12.14 2.30 0.31
CA TYR A 132 -13.14 1.77 -0.60
C TYR A 132 -13.84 2.86 -1.42
N ASN A 133 -14.31 3.94 -0.76
CA ASN A 133 -14.93 5.08 -1.42
C ASN A 133 -13.96 5.80 -2.36
N SER A 134 -12.67 5.87 -2.01
CA SER A 134 -11.64 6.46 -2.87
C SER A 134 -11.45 5.66 -4.16
N VAL A 135 -11.40 4.32 -4.07
CA VAL A 135 -11.27 3.44 -5.26
C VAL A 135 -12.49 3.58 -6.18
N ASN A 136 -13.68 3.77 -5.61
CA ASN A 136 -14.93 3.95 -6.37
C ASN A 136 -15.20 5.39 -6.81
N SER A 137 -14.20 6.28 -6.74
CA SER A 137 -14.31 7.69 -7.14
C SER A 137 -15.33 8.52 -6.34
N ASN A 138 -15.78 8.04 -5.18
CA ASN A 138 -16.64 8.80 -4.26
C ASN A 138 -15.78 9.59 -3.26
N LEU A 139 -15.16 10.68 -3.75
CA LEU A 139 -14.17 11.45 -2.99
C LEU A 139 -14.75 12.15 -1.75
N ILE A 140 -16.03 12.54 -1.78
CA ILE A 140 -16.68 13.23 -0.65
C ILE A 140 -16.84 12.25 0.53
N SER A 141 -17.41 11.07 0.28
CA SER A 141 -17.54 10.03 1.31
C SER A 141 -16.17 9.53 1.76
N ALA A 142 -15.21 9.39 0.84
CA ALA A 142 -13.85 9.00 1.18
C ALA A 142 -13.19 9.98 2.15
N PHE A 143 -13.33 11.28 1.91
CA PHE A 143 -12.80 12.32 2.78
C PHE A 143 -13.49 12.33 4.15
N ALA A 144 -14.83 12.26 4.17
CA ALA A 144 -15.60 12.25 5.42
C ALA A 144 -15.24 11.04 6.30
N ASP A 145 -15.21 9.84 5.72
CA ASP A 145 -14.81 8.63 6.43
C ASP A 145 -13.34 8.70 6.86
N GLY A 146 -12.46 9.31 6.07
CA GLY A 146 -11.06 9.52 6.44
C GLY A 146 -10.88 10.42 7.66
N VAL A 147 -11.68 11.48 7.79
CA VAL A 147 -11.67 12.37 8.96
C VAL A 147 -12.18 11.64 10.21
N LEU A 148 -13.25 10.84 10.08
CA LEU A 148 -13.78 10.04 11.18
C LEU A 148 -12.77 9.00 11.65
N SER A 149 -12.12 8.30 10.71
CA SER A 149 -11.04 7.35 11.01
C SER A 149 -9.90 8.02 11.79
N LEU A 150 -9.45 9.20 11.34
CA LEU A 150 -8.40 9.96 12.01
C LEU A 150 -8.79 10.36 13.44
N HIS A 151 -10.04 10.79 13.64
CA HIS A 151 -10.53 11.15 14.96
C HIS A 151 -10.51 9.95 15.91
N SER A 152 -10.98 8.79 15.48
CA SER A 152 -10.96 7.56 16.29
C SER A 152 -9.52 7.08 16.57
N PHE A 153 -8.58 7.24 15.63
CA PHE A 153 -7.15 6.99 15.89
C PHE A 153 -6.53 7.98 16.89
N GLN A 154 -6.96 9.24 16.88
CA GLN A 154 -6.53 10.23 17.87
C GLN A 154 -7.01 9.84 19.28
N HIS A 155 -8.25 9.38 19.43
CA HIS A 155 -8.75 8.83 20.71
C HIS A 155 -7.91 7.65 21.19
N CYS A 156 -7.49 6.74 20.29
CA CYS A 156 -6.56 5.68 20.67
C CYS A 156 -5.27 6.23 21.29
N LEU A 157 -4.71 7.31 20.72
CA LEU A 157 -3.49 7.94 21.25
C LEU A 157 -3.70 8.77 22.53
N GLU A 158 -4.93 9.22 22.79
CA GLU A 158 -5.29 9.83 24.09
C GLU A 158 -5.30 8.78 25.21
N ILE A 159 -5.63 7.53 24.88
CA ILE A 159 -5.65 6.39 25.82
C ILE A 159 -4.26 5.77 25.97
N ASP A 160 -3.58 5.52 24.84
CA ASP A 160 -2.25 4.93 24.75
C ASP A 160 -1.45 5.64 23.65
N ASN A 161 -0.57 6.56 24.07
CA ASN A 161 0.23 7.40 23.18
C ASN A 161 1.24 6.61 22.34
N ASP A 162 1.55 5.37 22.73
CA ASP A 162 2.49 4.50 22.05
C ASP A 162 1.77 3.44 21.18
N PHE A 163 0.45 3.57 20.98
CA PHE A 163 -0.33 2.65 20.16
C PHE A 163 0.05 2.75 18.67
N ASN A 164 0.96 1.86 18.26
CA ASN A 164 1.70 1.95 17.00
C ASN A 164 0.80 2.01 15.76
N ASP A 165 -0.29 1.24 15.70
CA ASP A 165 -1.19 1.29 14.53
C ASP A 165 -1.88 2.66 14.35
N ALA A 166 -2.16 3.39 15.43
CA ALA A 166 -2.68 4.76 15.33
C ALA A 166 -1.59 5.74 14.87
N LEU A 167 -0.35 5.59 15.36
CA LEU A 167 0.80 6.36 14.87
C LEU A 167 1.00 6.16 13.37
N ILE A 168 0.91 4.92 12.89
CA ILE A 168 1.01 4.58 11.46
C ILE A 168 -0.07 5.31 10.65
N ALA A 169 -1.33 5.20 11.07
CA ALA A 169 -2.44 5.84 10.37
C ALA A 169 -2.28 7.37 10.29
N ILE A 170 -1.87 7.99 11.40
CA ILE A 170 -1.63 9.45 11.46
C ILE A 170 -0.43 9.85 10.60
N GLY A 171 0.67 9.10 10.63
CA GLY A 171 1.85 9.36 9.81
C GLY A 171 1.54 9.30 8.32
N ILE A 172 0.80 8.27 7.89
CA ILE A 172 0.30 8.14 6.51
C ILE A 172 -0.58 9.35 6.16
N TYR A 173 -1.57 9.69 7.00
CA TYR A 173 -2.47 10.81 6.75
C TYR A 173 -1.74 12.15 6.62
N LYS A 174 -0.86 12.48 7.57
CA LYS A 174 -0.08 13.73 7.59
C LYS A 174 0.73 13.91 6.31
N TYR A 175 1.43 12.86 5.88
CA TYR A 175 2.20 12.90 4.64
C TYR A 175 1.31 13.09 3.42
N TRP A 176 0.35 12.18 3.19
CA TRP A 176 -0.40 12.14 1.94
C TRP A 176 -1.36 13.32 1.78
N LYS A 177 -1.97 13.80 2.88
CA LYS A 177 -2.72 15.06 2.87
C LYS A 177 -1.83 16.20 2.35
N SER A 178 -0.67 16.38 2.96
CA SER A 178 0.23 17.49 2.66
C SER A 178 0.86 17.39 1.27
N ALA A 179 1.13 16.16 0.80
CA ALA A 179 1.59 15.91 -0.56
C ALA A 179 0.53 16.31 -1.60
N GLN A 180 -0.74 16.00 -1.36
CA GLN A 180 -1.85 16.35 -2.25
C GLN A 180 -2.23 17.84 -2.19
N THR A 181 -2.08 18.48 -1.03
CA THR A 181 -2.40 19.91 -0.84
C THR A 181 -1.19 20.83 -1.01
N LYS A 182 -0.07 20.36 -1.58
CA LYS A 182 1.16 21.15 -1.75
C LYS A 182 0.92 22.49 -2.46
N SER A 183 0.02 22.52 -3.45
CA SER A 183 -0.37 23.73 -4.18
C SER A 183 -1.19 24.72 -3.35
N LEU A 184 -1.69 24.31 -2.18
CA LEU A 184 -2.53 25.09 -1.27
C LEU A 184 -1.76 25.57 -0.01
N ASN A 185 -0.46 25.29 0.10
CA ASN A 185 0.37 25.71 1.25
C ASN A 185 0.50 27.24 1.41
N TRP A 186 0.03 28.02 0.43
CA TRP A 186 -0.07 29.48 0.54
C TRP A 186 -1.23 29.93 1.44
N ILE A 187 -2.20 29.05 1.70
CA ILE A 187 -3.35 29.35 2.57
C ILE A 187 -2.86 29.29 4.03
N PRO A 188 -3.03 30.37 4.81
CA PRO A 188 -2.76 30.32 6.25
C PRO A 188 -3.51 29.14 6.87
N PHE A 189 -2.88 28.41 7.79
CA PHE A 189 -3.41 27.19 8.45
C PHE A 189 -3.27 25.86 7.68
N VAL A 190 -2.94 25.85 6.39
CA VAL A 190 -2.54 24.61 5.70
C VAL A 190 -1.07 24.35 5.99
N LYS A 191 -0.80 23.54 7.01
CA LYS A 191 0.56 23.13 7.38
C LYS A 191 1.04 21.99 6.48
N ASP A 192 2.29 22.09 6.04
CA ASP A 192 3.00 20.97 5.42
C ASP A 192 3.53 20.06 6.53
N GLU A 193 2.96 18.86 6.63
CA GLU A 193 3.26 17.88 7.68
C GLU A 193 4.01 16.66 7.11
N ARG A 194 4.64 16.77 5.94
CA ARG A 194 5.32 15.64 5.28
C ARG A 194 6.49 15.11 6.11
N GLU A 195 7.37 15.98 6.59
CA GLU A 195 8.53 15.58 7.39
C GLU A 195 8.10 14.94 8.73
N GLU A 196 7.07 15.49 9.36
CA GLU A 196 6.48 14.90 10.58
C GLU A 196 5.87 13.52 10.29
N GLY A 197 5.12 13.39 9.19
CA GLY A 197 4.57 12.10 8.75
C GLY A 197 5.66 11.06 8.51
N ILE A 198 6.76 11.42 7.83
CA ILE A 198 7.91 10.55 7.62
C ILE A 198 8.53 10.12 8.95
N ALA A 199 8.81 11.06 9.85
CA ALA A 199 9.43 10.77 11.13
C ALA A 199 8.57 9.83 12.00
N ILE A 200 7.25 10.02 12.01
CA ILE A 200 6.31 9.11 12.69
C ILE A 200 6.40 7.71 12.09
N LEU A 201 6.38 7.60 10.76
CA LEU A 201 6.45 6.30 10.08
C LEU A 201 7.79 5.60 10.28
N GLU A 202 8.91 6.32 10.18
CA GLU A 202 10.26 5.79 10.44
C GLU A 202 10.37 5.25 11.87
N SER A 203 9.78 5.94 12.86
CA SER A 203 9.68 5.45 14.23
C SER A 203 8.79 4.22 14.35
N ALA A 204 7.61 4.24 13.72
CA ALA A 204 6.61 3.18 13.84
C ALA A 204 7.08 1.83 13.27
N ILE A 205 7.92 1.83 12.23
CA ILE A 205 8.49 0.59 11.67
C ILE A 205 9.55 -0.08 12.56
N THR A 206 9.91 0.54 13.68
CA THR A 206 10.80 -0.07 14.69
C THR A 206 10.05 -0.85 15.78
N HIS A 207 8.72 -0.78 15.78
CA HIS A 207 7.84 -1.43 16.75
C HIS A 207 6.88 -2.40 16.04
N ASP A 208 6.68 -3.58 16.61
CA ASP A 208 5.79 -4.60 16.02
C ASP A 208 4.32 -4.23 16.24
N SER A 209 3.55 -4.23 15.16
CA SER A 209 2.10 -4.06 15.19
C SER A 209 1.43 -4.77 14.02
N TYR A 210 0.11 -4.89 14.06
CA TYR A 210 -0.63 -5.57 13.00
C TYR A 210 -0.46 -4.90 11.64
N ASN A 211 -0.35 -3.57 11.60
CA ASN A 211 -0.30 -2.81 10.36
C ASN A 211 1.06 -2.16 10.09
N GLN A 212 2.14 -2.58 10.77
CA GLN A 212 3.52 -2.12 10.52
C GLN A 212 3.89 -2.16 9.02
N TYR A 213 3.42 -3.19 8.32
CA TYR A 213 3.66 -3.37 6.89
C TYR A 213 3.08 -2.23 6.02
N LEU A 214 2.02 -1.54 6.47
CA LEU A 214 1.45 -0.38 5.77
C LEU A 214 2.36 0.84 5.91
N ALA A 215 2.98 1.05 7.08
CA ALA A 215 3.97 2.09 7.25
C ALA A 215 5.21 1.85 6.38
N VAL A 216 5.69 0.60 6.35
CA VAL A 216 6.79 0.20 5.47
C VAL A 216 6.45 0.48 4.01
N HIS A 217 5.27 0.04 3.55
CA HIS A 217 4.83 0.29 2.18
C HIS A 217 4.73 1.79 1.87
N SER A 218 4.15 2.58 2.78
CA SER A 218 4.07 4.03 2.60
C SER A 218 5.46 4.67 2.50
N LEU A 219 6.39 4.32 3.40
CA LEU A 219 7.77 4.82 3.35
C LEU A 219 8.48 4.47 2.05
N ILE A 220 8.31 3.25 1.52
CA ILE A 220 8.90 2.86 0.24
C ILE A 220 8.48 3.83 -0.88
N TRP A 221 7.19 4.14 -1.00
CA TRP A 221 6.70 5.08 -2.01
C TRP A 221 7.11 6.52 -1.73
N ILE A 222 7.12 6.94 -0.46
CA ILE A 222 7.58 8.27 -0.06
C ILE A 222 9.05 8.48 -0.44
N TYR A 223 9.91 7.51 -0.14
CA TYR A 223 11.32 7.56 -0.50
C TYR A 223 11.54 7.60 -2.01
N ILE A 224 10.79 6.81 -2.79
CA ILE A 224 10.82 6.88 -4.26
C ILE A 224 10.45 8.29 -4.74
N ASP A 225 9.36 8.86 -4.23
CA ASP A 225 8.88 10.20 -4.64
C ASP A 225 9.86 11.32 -4.24
N ASN A 226 10.58 11.14 -3.13
CA ASN A 226 11.63 12.05 -2.67
C ASN A 226 12.98 11.85 -3.39
N GLY A 227 13.11 10.85 -4.27
CA GLY A 227 14.37 10.49 -4.93
C GLY A 227 15.38 9.78 -4.03
N GLU A 228 14.93 9.23 -2.90
CA GLU A 228 15.71 8.45 -1.94
C GLU A 228 15.63 6.94 -2.24
N SER A 229 15.90 6.57 -3.50
CA SER A 229 15.69 5.22 -4.02
C SER A 229 16.48 4.14 -3.26
N GLU A 230 17.66 4.45 -2.71
CA GLU A 230 18.43 3.52 -1.88
C GLU A 230 17.69 3.13 -0.59
N LYS A 231 17.03 4.08 0.09
CA LYS A 231 16.22 3.79 1.29
C LYS A 231 15.03 2.89 0.94
N ALA A 232 14.38 3.17 -0.19
CA ALA A 232 13.28 2.35 -0.70
C ALA A 232 13.73 0.92 -1.02
N ILE A 233 14.91 0.75 -1.64
CA ILE A 233 15.52 -0.55 -1.94
C ILE A 233 15.84 -1.32 -0.65
N GLU A 234 16.50 -0.68 0.31
CA GLU A 234 16.86 -1.31 1.59
C GLU A 234 15.61 -1.84 2.31
N LEU A 235 14.60 -0.97 2.44
CA LEU A 235 13.37 -1.31 3.15
C LEU A 235 12.57 -2.40 2.43
N SER A 236 12.48 -2.34 1.10
CA SER A 236 11.83 -3.38 0.30
C SER A 236 12.55 -4.72 0.41
N LYS A 237 13.89 -4.76 0.34
CA LYS A 237 14.68 -5.99 0.52
C LYS A 237 14.53 -6.57 1.92
N LYS A 238 14.50 -5.73 2.95
CA LYS A 238 14.25 -6.16 4.33
C LYS A 238 12.91 -6.92 4.41
N MET A 239 11.84 -6.36 3.85
CA MET A 239 10.54 -7.03 3.83
C MET A 239 10.53 -8.32 3.00
N LEU A 240 11.17 -8.32 1.84
CA LEU A 240 11.23 -9.49 0.95
C LEU A 240 12.11 -10.62 1.52
N SER A 241 12.99 -10.34 2.47
CA SER A 241 13.71 -11.40 3.19
C SER A 241 12.78 -12.25 4.07
N LYS A 242 11.66 -11.67 4.54
CA LYS A 242 10.62 -12.34 5.33
C LYS A 242 9.43 -12.81 4.48
N TYR A 243 9.07 -12.01 3.47
CA TYR A 243 7.90 -12.20 2.61
C TYR A 243 8.32 -12.31 1.14
N SER A 244 9.12 -13.34 0.82
CA SER A 244 9.77 -13.49 -0.49
C SER A 244 8.80 -13.43 -1.66
N ASP A 245 7.57 -13.88 -1.47
CA ASP A 245 6.61 -14.02 -2.57
C ASP A 245 5.70 -12.79 -2.71
N SER A 246 5.92 -11.76 -1.87
CA SER A 246 5.05 -10.59 -1.77
C SER A 246 5.27 -9.61 -2.92
N ARG A 247 4.38 -9.63 -3.92
CA ARG A 247 4.36 -8.60 -4.98
C ARG A 247 4.19 -7.19 -4.39
N PHE A 248 3.49 -7.08 -3.27
CA PHE A 248 3.27 -5.82 -2.55
C PHE A 248 4.56 -5.02 -2.29
N PHE A 249 5.65 -5.70 -1.89
CA PHE A 249 6.96 -5.04 -1.71
C PHE A 249 7.84 -5.09 -2.97
N ARG A 250 7.66 -6.09 -3.84
CA ARG A 250 8.42 -6.19 -5.11
C ARG A 250 8.14 -5.03 -6.06
N TRP A 251 6.90 -4.54 -6.11
CA TRP A 251 6.54 -3.37 -6.92
C TRP A 251 7.35 -2.14 -6.55
N GLY A 252 7.45 -1.84 -5.25
CA GLY A 252 8.27 -0.75 -4.74
C GLY A 252 9.76 -0.97 -5.01
N LEU A 253 10.26 -2.20 -4.81
CA LEU A 253 11.66 -2.54 -5.13
C LEU A 253 11.99 -2.28 -6.60
N ALA A 254 11.16 -2.76 -7.53
CA ALA A 254 11.37 -2.57 -8.96
C ALA A 254 11.33 -1.09 -9.34
N ARG A 255 10.36 -0.33 -8.80
CA ARG A 255 10.25 1.10 -9.07
C ARG A 255 11.46 1.88 -8.57
N ALA A 256 11.96 1.59 -7.36
CA ALA A 256 13.15 2.24 -6.83
C ALA A 256 14.40 1.93 -7.68
N TYR A 257 14.49 0.72 -8.23
CA TYR A 257 15.58 0.37 -9.14
C TYR A 257 15.51 1.06 -10.50
N GLU A 258 14.35 1.53 -10.99
CA GLU A 258 14.28 2.26 -12.26
C GLU A 258 15.25 3.47 -12.29
N ASP A 259 15.48 4.09 -11.13
CA ASP A 259 16.33 5.28 -11.01
C ASP A 259 17.82 4.94 -10.74
N ILE A 260 18.13 3.71 -10.30
CA ILE A 260 19.46 3.28 -9.86
C ILE A 260 20.12 2.28 -10.82
N ASN A 261 19.36 1.28 -11.26
CA ASN A 261 19.82 0.18 -12.10
C ASN A 261 18.62 -0.38 -12.88
N LYS A 262 18.48 0.07 -14.13
CA LYS A 262 17.32 -0.25 -14.98
C LYS A 262 17.25 -1.74 -15.32
N GLU A 263 18.39 -2.37 -15.54
CA GLU A 263 18.48 -3.82 -15.77
C GLU A 263 17.92 -4.59 -14.59
N LYS A 264 18.26 -4.18 -13.35
CA LYS A 264 17.73 -4.81 -12.14
C LYS A 264 16.23 -4.57 -11.98
N ALA A 265 15.74 -3.39 -12.33
CA ALA A 265 14.31 -3.11 -12.34
C ALA A 265 13.56 -4.04 -13.31
N ILE A 266 14.10 -4.23 -14.52
CA ILE A 266 13.55 -5.15 -15.53
C ILE A 266 13.52 -6.59 -15.00
N GLU A 267 14.60 -7.09 -14.39
CA GLU A 267 14.64 -8.43 -13.79
C GLU A 267 13.49 -8.62 -12.79
N ILE A 268 13.30 -7.66 -11.88
CA ILE A 268 12.26 -7.74 -10.85
C ILE A 268 10.86 -7.62 -11.47
N TYR A 269 10.68 -6.80 -12.50
CA TYR A 269 9.41 -6.73 -13.23
C TYR A 269 9.06 -8.06 -13.93
N HIS A 270 10.05 -8.78 -14.47
CA HIS A 270 9.84 -10.14 -14.97
C HIS A 270 9.44 -11.12 -13.85
N GLU A 271 10.04 -11.01 -12.66
CA GLU A 271 9.64 -11.84 -11.51
C GLU A 271 8.19 -11.57 -11.07
N ILE A 272 7.76 -10.30 -11.05
CA ILE A 272 6.36 -9.93 -10.76
C ILE A 272 5.44 -10.48 -11.84
N LEU A 273 5.80 -10.32 -13.12
CA LEU A 273 5.01 -10.81 -14.24
C LEU A 273 4.82 -12.34 -14.17
N ALA A 274 5.91 -13.09 -13.98
CA ALA A 274 5.86 -14.54 -13.85
C ALA A 274 4.95 -15.00 -12.70
N SER A 275 4.95 -14.26 -11.58
CA SER A 275 4.06 -14.51 -10.45
C SER A 275 2.59 -14.25 -10.81
N ILE A 276 2.30 -13.15 -11.51
CA ILE A 276 0.95 -12.80 -11.97
C ILE A 276 0.44 -13.79 -13.01
N GLU A 277 1.32 -14.34 -13.85
CA GLU A 277 0.96 -15.31 -14.87
C GLU A 277 0.39 -16.62 -14.30
N GLN A 278 0.72 -16.95 -13.03
CA GLN A 278 0.17 -18.10 -12.32
C GLN A 278 -1.26 -17.86 -11.78
N ILE A 279 -1.77 -16.62 -11.82
CA ILE A 279 -3.10 -16.30 -11.29
C ILE A 279 -4.17 -16.81 -12.25
N ASN A 280 -5.05 -17.66 -11.74
CA ASN A 280 -6.23 -18.13 -12.46
C ASN A 280 -7.19 -16.96 -12.77
N ASN A 281 -7.70 -16.92 -14.01
CA ASN A 281 -8.65 -15.89 -14.48
C ASN A 281 -8.12 -14.44 -14.38
N ARG A 282 -6.80 -14.22 -14.42
CA ARG A 282 -6.23 -12.86 -14.45
C ARG A 282 -6.78 -12.05 -15.64
N ASN A 283 -6.95 -10.75 -15.43
CA ASN A 283 -7.60 -9.86 -16.39
C ASN A 283 -6.64 -9.17 -17.39
N PHE A 284 -5.35 -9.48 -17.30
CA PHE A 284 -4.24 -8.93 -18.11
C PHE A 284 -3.88 -7.46 -17.88
N PHE A 285 -4.52 -6.73 -16.95
CA PHE A 285 -4.16 -5.33 -16.69
C PHE A 285 -2.69 -5.19 -16.27
N ASN A 286 -2.28 -5.94 -15.25
CA ASN A 286 -0.91 -5.91 -14.76
C ASN A 286 0.10 -6.42 -15.80
N ASP A 287 -0.26 -7.41 -16.63
CA ASP A 287 0.59 -7.87 -17.73
C ASP A 287 0.98 -6.69 -18.65
N ILE A 288 0.00 -5.87 -19.05
CA ILE A 288 0.23 -4.69 -19.92
C ILE A 288 1.01 -3.60 -19.18
N VAL A 289 0.72 -3.36 -17.91
CA VAL A 289 1.44 -2.37 -17.10
C VAL A 289 2.93 -2.73 -17.01
N LEU A 290 3.24 -3.99 -16.67
CA LEU A 290 4.61 -4.49 -16.53
C LEU A 290 5.35 -4.46 -17.85
N LYS A 291 4.76 -5.00 -18.93
CA LYS A 291 5.40 -5.01 -20.25
C LYS A 291 5.71 -3.61 -20.75
N HIS A 292 4.80 -2.65 -20.54
CA HIS A 292 5.05 -1.27 -20.96
C HIS A 292 6.17 -0.62 -20.14
N LYS A 293 6.22 -0.86 -18.82
CA LYS A 293 7.32 -0.38 -17.98
C LYS A 293 8.66 -0.96 -18.45
N MET A 294 8.73 -2.26 -18.68
CA MET A 294 9.94 -2.90 -19.20
C MET A 294 10.32 -2.38 -20.58
N ALA A 295 9.35 -2.15 -21.49
CA ALA A 295 9.60 -1.56 -22.80
C ALA A 295 10.26 -0.18 -22.68
N MET A 296 9.72 0.70 -21.83
CA MET A 296 10.33 2.01 -21.56
C MET A 296 11.77 1.90 -21.02
N LEU A 297 12.02 0.95 -20.11
CA LEU A 297 13.36 0.76 -19.56
C LEU A 297 14.35 0.20 -20.60
N TYR A 298 13.91 -0.72 -21.46
CA TYR A 298 14.73 -1.20 -22.58
C TYR A 298 15.01 -0.08 -23.59
N TYR A 299 14.03 0.77 -23.88
CA TYR A 299 14.21 1.97 -24.70
C TYR A 299 15.29 2.88 -24.10
N ASP A 300 15.21 3.18 -22.81
CA ASP A 300 16.19 4.02 -22.10
C ASP A 300 17.61 3.42 -22.09
N LEU A 301 17.72 2.10 -22.16
CA LEU A 301 18.99 1.37 -22.25
C LEU A 301 19.51 1.24 -23.69
N GLY A 302 18.74 1.66 -24.68
CA GLY A 302 19.07 1.52 -26.10
C GLY A 302 18.80 0.13 -26.69
N ASP A 303 18.20 -0.79 -25.94
CA ASP A 303 17.74 -2.09 -26.46
C ASP A 303 16.38 -1.94 -27.16
N TYR A 304 16.43 -1.30 -28.32
CA TYR A 304 15.23 -1.02 -29.11
C TYR A 304 14.55 -2.29 -29.62
N ASN A 305 15.28 -3.40 -29.77
CA ASN A 305 14.69 -4.67 -30.20
C ASN A 305 13.78 -5.26 -29.10
N GLN A 306 14.27 -5.38 -27.87
CA GLN A 306 13.44 -5.87 -26.75
C GLN A 306 12.28 -4.94 -26.45
N SER A 307 12.52 -3.62 -26.46
CA SER A 307 11.45 -2.63 -26.30
C SER A 307 10.35 -2.80 -27.36
N SER A 308 10.75 -2.94 -28.63
CA SER A 308 9.84 -3.09 -29.77
C SER A 308 9.03 -4.38 -29.70
N GLN A 309 9.65 -5.49 -29.30
CA GLN A 309 8.97 -6.77 -29.08
C GLN A 309 7.89 -6.66 -28.00
N LEU A 310 8.18 -6.02 -26.86
CA LEU A 310 7.20 -5.84 -25.78
C LEU A 310 6.03 -4.95 -26.21
N CYS A 311 6.29 -3.90 -27.00
CA CYS A 311 5.22 -3.10 -27.60
C CYS A 311 4.31 -3.94 -28.50
N ASP A 312 4.88 -4.82 -29.34
CA ASP A 312 4.08 -5.71 -30.19
C ASP A 312 3.25 -6.71 -29.38
N GLU A 313 3.81 -7.28 -28.31
CA GLU A 313 3.07 -8.16 -27.41
C GLU A 313 1.89 -7.45 -26.74
N ILE A 314 2.05 -6.19 -26.36
CA ILE A 314 0.99 -5.36 -25.78
C ILE A 314 -0.10 -5.09 -26.84
N LEU A 315 0.29 -4.60 -28.02
CA LEU A 315 -0.65 -4.21 -29.08
C LEU A 315 -1.44 -5.41 -29.64
N ASN A 316 -0.86 -6.62 -29.60
CA ASN A 316 -1.52 -7.86 -29.99
C ASN A 316 -2.27 -8.56 -28.85
N SER A 317 -2.31 -7.97 -27.65
CA SER A 317 -2.96 -8.58 -26.49
C SER A 317 -4.48 -8.74 -26.68
N LYS A 318 -5.00 -9.93 -26.34
CA LYS A 318 -6.43 -10.27 -26.50
C LYS A 318 -7.21 -10.02 -25.20
N ILE A 319 -7.19 -8.79 -24.71
CA ILE A 319 -7.96 -8.39 -23.53
C ILE A 319 -9.46 -8.54 -23.85
N LYS A 320 -10.18 -9.33 -23.05
CA LYS A 320 -11.61 -9.60 -23.27
C LYS A 320 -12.52 -8.54 -22.63
N SER A 321 -12.15 -8.03 -21.45
CA SER A 321 -12.96 -7.08 -20.71
C SER A 321 -12.89 -5.68 -21.31
N ASN A 322 -14.05 -5.10 -21.66
CA ASN A 322 -14.13 -3.72 -22.13
C ASN A 322 -13.74 -2.71 -21.03
N GLU A 323 -14.09 -3.00 -19.77
CA GLU A 323 -13.70 -2.17 -18.62
C GLU A 323 -12.18 -2.06 -18.50
N ILE A 324 -11.46 -3.19 -18.65
CA ILE A 324 -10.00 -3.20 -18.62
C ILE A 324 -9.40 -2.46 -19.82
N LYS A 325 -10.00 -2.58 -21.01
CA LYS A 325 -9.55 -1.80 -22.19
C LYS A 325 -9.66 -0.30 -21.97
N ILE A 326 -10.78 0.17 -21.41
CA ILE A 326 -10.99 1.60 -21.09
C ILE A 326 -9.93 2.07 -20.09
N ARG A 327 -9.71 1.29 -19.01
CA ARG A 327 -8.67 1.62 -18.00
C ARG A 327 -7.25 1.64 -18.57
N LEU A 328 -6.99 0.97 -19.70
CA LEU A 328 -5.69 0.91 -20.36
C LEU A 328 -5.58 1.83 -21.59
N GLU A 329 -6.61 2.61 -21.93
CA GLU A 329 -6.67 3.38 -23.18
C GLU A 329 -5.47 4.33 -23.34
N GLU A 330 -5.23 5.18 -22.35
CA GLU A 330 -4.07 6.09 -22.34
C GLU A 330 -2.74 5.34 -22.42
N ARG A 331 -2.67 4.15 -21.80
CA ARG A 331 -1.46 3.32 -21.83
C ARG A 331 -1.23 2.74 -23.21
N PHE A 332 -2.28 2.26 -23.89
CA PHE A 332 -2.18 1.78 -25.26
C PHE A 332 -1.71 2.89 -26.20
N GLU A 333 -2.18 4.12 -26.00
CA GLU A 333 -1.75 5.24 -26.81
C GLU A 333 -0.26 5.55 -26.62
N ARG A 334 0.21 5.56 -25.36
CA ARG A 334 1.65 5.69 -25.07
C ARG A 334 2.48 4.57 -25.71
N VAL A 335 1.97 3.34 -25.72
CA VAL A 335 2.66 2.19 -26.33
C VAL A 335 2.73 2.33 -27.86
N LYS A 336 1.68 2.83 -28.51
CA LYS A 336 1.72 3.13 -29.96
C LYS A 336 2.75 4.20 -30.27
N ASN A 337 2.75 5.31 -29.53
CA ASN A 337 3.71 6.39 -29.73
C ASN A 337 5.16 5.89 -29.55
N LEU A 338 5.41 5.10 -28.50
CA LEU A 338 6.72 4.47 -28.29
C LEU A 338 7.08 3.52 -29.44
N LYS A 339 6.13 2.76 -29.98
CA LYS A 339 6.36 1.84 -31.11
C LYS A 339 6.72 2.61 -32.39
N GLU A 340 6.05 3.73 -32.66
CA GLU A 340 6.37 4.60 -33.80
C GLU A 340 7.81 5.13 -33.70
N GLU A 341 8.18 5.66 -32.53
CA GLU A 341 9.54 6.15 -32.28
C GLU A 341 10.60 5.03 -32.42
N LEU A 342 10.30 3.82 -31.93
CA LEU A 342 11.17 2.65 -32.06
C LEU A 342 11.40 2.24 -33.51
N ASN A 343 10.37 2.32 -34.36
CA ASN A 343 10.51 1.99 -35.79
C ASN A 343 11.51 2.94 -36.46
N GLU A 344 11.43 4.25 -36.19
CA GLU A 344 12.39 5.23 -36.71
C GLU A 344 13.82 4.94 -36.21
N LYS A 345 13.98 4.58 -34.93
CA LYS A 345 15.30 4.23 -34.36
C LYS A 345 15.90 2.97 -34.98
N LEU A 346 15.08 1.94 -35.20
CA LEU A 346 15.52 0.67 -35.78
C LEU A 346 15.85 0.80 -37.28
N GLU A 347 15.13 1.64 -38.02
CA GLU A 347 15.46 1.95 -39.42
C GLU A 347 16.78 2.70 -39.56
N ASN A 348 17.11 3.61 -38.64
CA ASN A 348 18.35 4.39 -38.67
C ASN A 348 19.60 3.63 -38.17
N ASN A 349 19.43 2.50 -37.50
CA ASN A 349 20.52 1.68 -36.95
C ASN A 349 20.87 0.44 -37.79
N ASN A 350 20.12 0.19 -38.87
CA ASN A 350 20.41 -0.82 -39.90
C ASN A 350 21.04 -0.16 -41.13
#